data_AF-A0A286RJW1-F1
#
_entry.id   AF-A0A286RJW1-F1
#
_cell.length_a   1.000
_cell.length_b   1.000
_cell.length_c   1.000
_cell.angle_alpha   90.00
_cell.angle_beta   90.00
_cell.angle_gamma   90.00
#
_symmetry.space_group_name_H-M   'P 1'
#
loop_
_entity.id
_entity.type
_entity.pdbx_description
1 polymer ?
#
loop_
_entity_poly.entity_id
_entity_poly.type
_entity_poly.pdbx_seq_one_letter_code
_entity_poly.pdbx_strand_id
1 'polypeptide(L)'
;MNRTQSLTACHCCLNRRQFLRGCAGCGAVSLAAGLPGASWSSETATASQPKVRVRLVFACWALVQDRPTWPHIGHDMRPEIERVTNALRDGCPEVEFLPTVAHSVEDADKILAQHEADKIDGYLVYNMNNWIQVFHRIAASGHPMLLADYIYAGSGGFLVYGSQLRRKYRNFSLIGSSNTEDLIAAARCFPILKTQGVDAFVAACDRVRQERTPAPRLTQVVEDKLELASIGDCLESIKKARIVAVGGGGEALAKSIGERLGITVHQVSFEEMAEAAEKVDLNAAEELAARWKSGAQKVIIDSPEETLRLSAINYLAQKALLDKYQAEAITINCLGGFYSGKLKAYPCLGFVELLNSGMIGACEADLNSTVTMVVMNHLARRPGYISDPVIDSSKRQIIYAHCVATTKPFGPQGPANPYEILTHSEDRRGASVRSFLPVGYMTSTLEIFADRKQILFHRAVAAENVVIDRACRTKLACEVPGDFEKLFLGWSGGWHRVTFYGDLAEPVRDLAQALGFELVEEA
;
A
#
# COMPACT_ATOMS: atom_id res chain seq x y z
N MET A 1 -53.10 -32.25 -6.39
CA MET A 1 -52.97 -33.59 -5.78
C MET A 1 -51.90 -33.52 -4.71
N ASN A 2 -52.11 -34.28 -3.65
CA ASN A 2 -51.48 -34.16 -2.33
C ASN A 2 -49.99 -34.59 -2.25
N ARG A 3 -49.43 -34.25 -1.08
CA ARG A 3 -48.28 -34.84 -0.36
C ARG A 3 -46.88 -34.35 -0.73
N THR A 4 -45.90 -34.21 0.16
CA THR A 4 -45.70 -33.89 1.60
C THR A 4 -44.22 -34.22 1.87
N GLN A 5 -43.59 -33.53 2.84
CA GLN A 5 -42.35 -33.90 3.55
C GLN A 5 -41.03 -33.79 2.75
N SER A 6 -39.86 -33.42 3.30
CA SER A 6 -39.45 -33.10 4.68
C SER A 6 -38.00 -32.55 4.66
N LEU A 7 -37.78 -31.42 5.37
CA LEU A 7 -36.69 -31.06 6.30
C LEU A 7 -35.22 -31.43 5.98
N THR A 8 -34.32 -30.44 6.10
CA THR A 8 -33.55 -30.19 7.36
C THR A 8 -32.79 -28.86 7.28
N ALA A 9 -33.03 -27.97 8.24
CA ALA A 9 -32.18 -26.82 8.57
C ALA A 9 -32.09 -26.73 10.09
N CYS A 10 -30.89 -26.57 10.63
CA CYS A 10 -30.65 -26.34 12.06
C CYS A 10 -29.91 -25.01 12.20
N HIS A 11 -30.50 -24.11 13.01
CA HIS A 11 -29.91 -22.87 13.51
C HIS A 11 -29.98 -22.97 15.03
N CYS A 12 -28.83 -22.87 15.71
CA CYS A 12 -28.78 -22.67 17.14
C CYS A 12 -27.98 -21.40 17.45
N CYS A 13 -28.70 -20.36 17.85
CA CYS A 13 -28.19 -19.23 18.61
C CYS A 13 -28.93 -19.19 19.95
N LEU A 14 -28.16 -19.15 21.06
CA LEU A 14 -28.25 -18.22 22.19
C LEU A 14 -29.65 -18.05 22.88
N ASN A 15 -29.80 -17.98 24.20
CA ASN A 15 -28.88 -17.75 25.30
C ASN A 15 -29.57 -18.05 26.65
N ARG A 16 -28.73 -18.14 27.68
CA ARG A 16 -29.02 -18.16 29.12
C ARG A 16 -29.71 -16.88 29.59
N ARG A 17 -30.69 -17.00 30.50
CA ARG A 17 -30.84 -16.28 31.79
C ARG A 17 -32.27 -16.43 32.32
N GLN A 18 -32.46 -17.29 33.32
CA GLN A 18 -33.45 -17.11 34.40
C GLN A 18 -33.16 -18.17 35.47
N PHE A 19 -32.40 -17.77 36.49
CA PHE A 19 -32.18 -18.56 37.69
C PHE A 19 -32.47 -17.64 38.88
N LEU A 20 -33.62 -17.82 39.52
CA LEU A 20 -33.87 -17.40 40.91
C LEU A 20 -35.21 -18.00 41.41
N ARG A 21 -35.16 -18.49 42.66
CA ARG A 21 -36.24 -18.80 43.63
C ARG A 21 -36.78 -20.23 43.71
N GLY A 22 -36.69 -20.77 44.93
CA GLY A 22 -37.43 -21.94 45.43
C GLY A 22 -36.88 -22.41 46.78
N CYS A 23 -37.67 -22.27 47.84
CA CYS A 23 -37.28 -22.30 49.26
C CYS A 23 -37.23 -23.70 49.92
N ALA A 24 -36.65 -23.69 51.13
CA ALA A 24 -37.05 -24.42 52.36
C ALA A 24 -36.51 -25.84 52.62
N GLY A 25 -35.89 -26.00 53.80
CA GLY A 25 -35.62 -27.29 54.44
C GLY A 25 -34.71 -27.15 55.66
N CYS A 26 -35.23 -27.46 56.85
CA CYS A 26 -34.71 -27.18 58.19
C CYS A 26 -33.59 -28.12 58.72
N GLY A 27 -32.88 -27.67 59.77
CA GLY A 27 -32.12 -28.51 60.73
C GLY A 27 -30.86 -27.81 61.26
N ALA A 28 -30.88 -27.02 62.35
CA ALA A 28 -30.86 -27.38 63.78
C ALA A 28 -29.42 -27.44 64.40
N VAL A 29 -29.12 -26.43 65.25
CA VAL A 29 -28.37 -26.37 66.55
C VAL A 29 -26.97 -27.07 66.61
N SER A 30 -25.83 -26.47 67.04
CA SER A 30 -25.54 -25.87 68.36
C SER A 30 -24.08 -25.31 68.43
N LEU A 31 -23.93 -24.11 69.02
CA LEU A 31 -22.93 -23.62 70.01
C LEU A 31 -21.44 -24.03 70.01
N ALA A 32 -20.55 -23.03 69.86
CA ALA A 32 -19.33 -22.75 70.67
C ALA A 32 -18.69 -21.42 70.19
N ALA A 33 -18.81 -20.29 70.90
CA ALA A 33 -17.95 -19.77 71.97
C ALA A 33 -16.55 -19.24 71.55
N GLY A 34 -16.42 -17.90 71.44
CA GLY A 34 -15.30 -17.12 72.00
C GLY A 34 -14.05 -16.80 71.16
N LEU A 35 -13.92 -15.54 70.70
CA LEU A 35 -12.90 -14.53 71.09
C LEU A 35 -12.64 -13.47 69.99
N PRO A 36 -12.26 -12.21 70.34
CA PRO A 36 -12.15 -11.09 69.41
C PRO A 36 -10.76 -11.04 68.77
N GLY A 37 -10.69 -11.25 67.45
CA GLY A 37 -9.47 -11.16 66.66
C GLY A 37 -9.51 -9.95 65.73
N ALA A 38 -8.55 -9.04 65.91
CA ALA A 38 -8.38 -7.79 65.21
C ALA A 38 -8.56 -7.89 63.69
N SER A 39 -9.31 -6.92 63.14
CA SER A 39 -9.32 -6.61 61.71
C SER A 39 -7.93 -6.12 61.30
N TRP A 40 -7.14 -7.03 60.73
CA TRP A 40 -5.97 -6.66 59.95
C TRP A 40 -6.44 -6.25 58.56
N SER A 41 -6.75 -4.97 58.39
CA SER A 41 -6.79 -4.34 57.07
C SER A 41 -5.35 -4.27 56.56
N SER A 42 -4.94 -5.26 55.77
CA SER A 42 -3.73 -5.15 54.97
C SER A 42 -4.02 -4.28 53.75
N GLU A 43 -4.18 -2.97 53.94
CA GLU A 43 -3.96 -2.01 52.85
C GLU A 43 -2.44 -1.89 52.66
N THR A 44 -1.87 -2.89 52.00
CA THR A 44 -0.67 -2.64 51.21
C THR A 44 -1.14 -1.91 49.96
N ALA A 45 -1.34 -0.59 50.08
CA ALA A 45 -1.31 0.29 48.94
C ALA A 45 0.12 0.21 48.37
N THR A 46 0.38 -0.75 47.50
CA THR A 46 1.48 -0.65 46.55
C THR A 46 1.22 0.64 45.79
N ALA A 47 1.97 1.70 46.11
CA ALA A 47 1.96 2.93 45.35
C ALA A 47 2.16 2.54 43.88
N SER A 48 1.10 2.64 43.08
CA SER A 48 1.17 2.30 41.67
C SER A 48 2.23 3.20 41.06
N GLN A 49 3.30 2.61 40.51
CA GLN A 49 4.29 3.33 39.72
C GLN A 49 3.56 4.29 38.76
N PRO A 50 3.98 5.56 38.66
CA PRO A 50 3.29 6.51 37.80
C PRO A 50 3.29 5.97 36.37
N LYS A 51 2.09 5.90 35.77
CA LYS A 51 1.90 5.39 34.41
C LYS A 51 2.75 6.19 33.43
N VAL A 52 3.27 5.50 32.40
CA VAL A 52 3.94 6.19 31.29
C VAL A 52 2.93 6.98 30.50
N ARG A 53 3.20 8.27 30.27
CA ARG A 53 2.28 9.18 29.59
C ARG A 53 2.67 9.29 28.12
N VAL A 54 1.80 8.85 27.23
CA VAL A 54 2.08 8.81 25.78
C VAL A 54 1.15 9.75 25.06
N ARG A 55 1.71 10.66 24.28
CA ARG A 55 0.92 11.46 23.34
C ARG A 55 0.56 10.60 22.14
N LEU A 56 -0.71 10.26 22.00
CA LEU A 56 -1.25 9.48 20.89
C LEU A 56 -1.69 10.45 19.79
N VAL A 57 -0.87 10.60 18.75
CA VAL A 57 -1.08 11.55 17.66
C VAL A 57 -1.68 10.82 16.45
N PHE A 58 -2.89 11.20 16.06
CA PHE A 58 -3.49 10.78 14.80
C PHE A 58 -3.13 11.79 13.72
N ALA A 59 -2.24 11.42 12.80
CA ALA A 59 -1.77 12.28 11.73
C ALA A 59 -2.65 12.09 10.49
N CYS A 60 -3.53 13.07 10.20
CA CYS A 60 -4.39 13.07 9.02
C CYS A 60 -4.54 14.47 8.43
N TRP A 61 -4.81 14.61 7.14
CA TRP A 61 -5.02 15.93 6.52
C TRP A 61 -6.29 16.63 7.03
N ALA A 62 -7.32 15.85 7.33
CA ALA A 62 -8.60 16.27 7.89
C ALA A 62 -9.30 15.06 8.52
N LEU A 63 -10.24 15.29 9.44
CA LEU A 63 -11.03 14.21 10.06
C LEU A 63 -11.97 13.52 9.05
N VAL A 64 -12.54 14.29 8.13
CA VAL A 64 -13.22 13.78 6.93
C VAL A 64 -12.38 14.24 5.75
N GLN A 65 -11.91 13.31 4.94
CA GLN A 65 -10.98 13.60 3.86
C GLN A 65 -11.55 14.61 2.86
N ASP A 66 -10.88 15.75 2.71
CA ASP A 66 -11.30 16.89 1.91
C ASP A 66 -10.62 16.96 0.52
N ARG A 67 -9.72 16.02 0.23
CA ARG A 67 -8.84 16.05 -0.95
C ARG A 67 -8.59 14.64 -1.50
N PRO A 68 -8.20 14.50 -2.78
CA PRO A 68 -7.94 13.21 -3.37
C PRO A 68 -6.57 12.67 -2.95
N THR A 69 -6.57 11.79 -1.96
CA THR A 69 -5.41 11.05 -1.47
C THR A 69 -5.89 9.76 -0.80
N TRP A 70 -4.98 8.86 -0.43
CA TRP A 70 -5.34 7.68 0.33
C TRP A 70 -5.80 8.05 1.74
N PRO A 71 -6.93 7.53 2.24
CA PRO A 71 -7.78 6.50 1.64
C PRO A 71 -8.55 6.87 0.38
N HIS A 72 -9.32 7.97 0.44
CA HIS A 72 -10.05 8.60 -0.66
C HIS A 72 -10.83 9.80 -0.11
N ILE A 73 -11.27 10.71 -0.99
CA ILE A 73 -12.15 11.82 -0.62
C ILE A 73 -13.42 11.34 0.09
N GLY A 74 -13.82 12.07 1.13
CA GLY A 74 -14.98 11.75 1.96
C GLY A 74 -14.76 10.64 3.00
N HIS A 75 -13.59 10.00 3.07
CA HIS A 75 -13.30 9.00 4.11
C HIS A 75 -13.32 9.63 5.51
N ASP A 76 -14.05 9.03 6.45
CA ASP A 76 -14.13 9.49 7.84
C ASP A 76 -13.12 8.74 8.72
N MET A 77 -12.16 9.48 9.27
CA MET A 77 -11.10 8.95 10.13
C MET A 77 -11.55 8.72 11.57
N ARG A 78 -12.66 9.35 12.01
CA ARG A 78 -13.09 9.33 13.42
C ARG A 78 -13.40 7.93 13.96
N PRO A 79 -14.08 7.03 13.22
CA PRO A 79 -14.32 5.66 13.69
C PRO A 79 -13.02 4.89 13.94
N GLU A 80 -12.00 5.10 13.09
CA GLU A 80 -10.69 4.46 13.26
C GLU A 80 -9.92 5.06 14.45
N ILE A 81 -9.97 6.39 14.63
CA ILE A 81 -9.40 7.08 15.80
C ILE A 81 -9.99 6.51 17.10
N GLU A 82 -11.32 6.38 17.16
CA GLU A 82 -12.02 5.83 18.32
C GLU A 82 -11.62 4.36 18.56
N ARG A 83 -11.65 3.53 17.51
CA ARG A 83 -11.30 2.12 17.58
C ARG A 83 -9.88 1.90 18.11
N VAL A 84 -8.90 2.61 17.55
CA VAL A 84 -7.48 2.48 17.96
C VAL A 84 -7.27 3.05 19.36
N THR A 85 -7.89 4.17 19.71
CA THR A 85 -7.79 4.76 21.05
C THR A 85 -8.31 3.78 22.11
N ASN A 86 -9.46 3.17 21.89
CA ASN A 86 -10.06 2.21 22.83
C ASN A 86 -9.20 0.94 22.93
N ALA A 87 -8.77 0.37 21.79
CA ALA A 87 -7.93 -0.82 21.77
C ALA A 87 -6.61 -0.61 22.53
N LEU A 88 -5.96 0.55 22.38
CA LEU A 88 -4.72 0.87 23.10
C LEU A 88 -4.96 1.04 24.61
N ARG A 89 -6.03 1.72 25.01
CA ARG A 89 -6.39 1.91 26.44
C ARG A 89 -6.71 0.60 27.13
N ASP A 90 -7.47 -0.27 26.47
CA ASP A 90 -7.84 -1.58 27.00
C ASP A 90 -6.63 -2.53 27.01
N GLY A 91 -5.80 -2.46 25.96
CA GLY A 91 -4.65 -3.32 25.76
C GLY A 91 -3.43 -2.97 26.61
N CYS A 92 -3.25 -1.70 26.99
CA CYS A 92 -2.07 -1.23 27.76
C CYS A 92 -2.51 -0.41 28.99
N PRO A 93 -3.13 -1.03 30.02
CA PRO A 93 -3.60 -0.32 31.21
C PRO A 93 -2.49 0.39 32.00
N GLU A 94 -1.23 0.01 31.79
CA GLU A 94 -0.02 0.61 32.35
C GLU A 94 0.44 1.90 31.64
N VAL A 95 -0.15 2.23 30.49
CA VAL A 95 0.14 3.43 29.69
C VAL A 95 -1.05 4.38 29.73
N GLU A 96 -0.80 5.66 30.02
CA GLU A 96 -1.79 6.73 29.90
C GLU A 96 -1.69 7.36 28.50
N PHE A 97 -2.63 7.03 27.62
CA PHE A 97 -2.71 7.64 26.29
C PHE A 97 -3.51 8.94 26.29
N LEU A 98 -2.86 10.00 25.77
CA LEU A 98 -3.43 11.33 25.58
C LEU A 98 -3.68 11.53 24.07
N PRO A 99 -4.89 11.21 23.55
CA PRO A 99 -5.18 11.31 22.13
C PRO A 99 -5.23 12.77 21.65
N THR A 100 -4.69 13.02 20.48
CA THR A 100 -4.79 14.29 19.76
C THR A 100 -4.74 14.05 18.25
N VAL A 101 -5.16 15.04 17.48
CA VAL A 101 -5.14 15.01 16.01
C VAL A 101 -4.20 16.10 15.54
N ALA A 102 -3.38 15.81 14.53
CA ALA A 102 -2.46 16.77 13.94
C ALA A 102 -2.61 16.76 12.43
N HIS A 103 -2.72 17.95 11.84
CA HIS A 103 -2.97 18.11 10.40
C HIS A 103 -1.76 18.62 9.63
N SER A 104 -0.75 19.12 10.34
CA SER A 104 0.44 19.71 9.71
C SER A 104 1.67 19.62 10.62
N VAL A 105 2.81 20.05 10.09
CA VAL A 105 4.05 20.15 10.86
C VAL A 105 3.96 21.22 11.95
N GLU A 106 3.16 22.28 11.76
CA GLU A 106 2.90 23.31 12.77
C GLU A 106 2.09 22.75 13.95
N ASP A 107 1.15 21.84 13.70
CA ASP A 107 0.44 21.15 14.79
C ASP A 107 1.38 20.23 15.56
N ALA A 108 2.32 19.57 14.87
CA ALA A 108 3.38 18.81 15.55
C ALA A 108 4.26 19.72 16.43
N ASP A 109 4.62 20.90 15.95
CA ASP A 109 5.40 21.89 16.72
C ASP A 109 4.61 22.35 17.98
N LYS A 110 3.30 22.59 17.87
CA LYS A 110 2.43 22.90 19.04
C LYS A 110 2.34 21.74 20.03
N ILE A 111 2.20 20.51 19.54
CA ILE A 111 2.16 19.31 20.38
C ILE A 111 3.49 19.14 21.14
N LEU A 112 4.62 19.38 20.48
CA LEU A 112 5.95 19.34 21.10
C LEU A 112 6.12 20.45 22.15
N ALA A 113 5.59 21.65 21.91
CA ALA A 113 5.63 22.74 22.89
C ALA A 113 4.91 22.42 24.21
N GLN A 114 3.97 21.46 24.20
CA GLN A 114 3.24 20.99 25.38
C GLN A 114 3.92 19.81 26.10
N HIS A 115 5.05 19.29 25.58
CA HIS A 115 5.72 18.08 26.06
C HIS A 115 5.94 18.08 27.59
N GLU A 116 6.61 19.12 28.09
CA GLU A 116 6.96 19.27 29.51
C GLU A 116 5.72 19.51 30.39
N ALA A 117 4.82 20.39 29.94
CA ALA A 117 3.61 20.74 30.69
C ALA A 117 2.70 19.53 30.90
N ASP A 118 2.56 18.70 29.86
CA ASP A 118 1.73 17.50 29.89
C ASP A 118 2.48 16.27 30.41
N LYS A 119 3.76 16.42 30.79
CA LYS A 119 4.65 15.37 31.31
C LYS A 119 4.69 14.14 30.39
N ILE A 120 4.91 14.37 29.10
CA ILE A 120 4.91 13.32 28.07
C ILE A 120 6.23 12.54 28.14
N ASP A 121 6.15 11.22 28.11
CA ASP A 121 7.32 10.33 28.10
C ASP A 121 7.70 9.86 26.70
N GLY A 122 6.71 9.77 25.80
CA GLY A 122 6.90 9.32 24.43
C GLY A 122 5.67 9.59 23.56
N TYR A 123 5.83 9.31 22.27
CA TYR A 123 4.82 9.58 21.24
C TYR A 123 4.43 8.28 20.54
N LEU A 124 3.14 8.08 20.31
CA LEU A 124 2.66 7.12 19.32
C LEU A 124 2.03 7.93 18.20
N VAL A 125 2.63 7.91 17.00
CA VAL A 125 2.05 8.57 15.83
C VAL A 125 1.38 7.53 14.96
N TYR A 126 0.05 7.57 14.86
CA TYR A 126 -0.73 6.76 13.94
C TYR A 126 -0.91 7.52 12.63
N ASN A 127 -0.16 7.12 11.60
CA ASN A 127 -0.12 7.78 10.30
C ASN A 127 -1.33 7.37 9.45
N MET A 128 -2.29 8.28 9.28
CA MET A 128 -3.59 7.95 8.66
C MET A 128 -3.68 8.32 7.18
N ASN A 129 -2.70 9.06 6.65
CA ASN A 129 -2.70 9.52 5.26
C ASN A 129 -1.33 9.43 4.61
N ASN A 130 -1.31 9.24 3.29
CA ASN A 130 -0.11 9.44 2.51
C ASN A 130 0.36 10.90 2.60
N TRP A 131 1.69 11.04 2.59
CA TRP A 131 2.41 12.30 2.45
C TRP A 131 2.32 13.29 3.61
N ILE A 132 1.55 13.01 4.66
CA ILE A 132 1.54 13.85 5.86
C ILE A 132 2.87 13.75 6.62
N GLN A 133 3.38 14.88 7.10
CA GLN A 133 4.74 14.96 7.66
C GLN A 133 4.78 15.26 9.17
N VAL A 134 3.66 15.12 9.89
CA VAL A 134 3.57 15.36 11.35
C VAL A 134 4.70 14.68 12.13
N PHE A 135 4.98 13.40 11.85
CA PHE A 135 6.01 12.63 12.56
C PHE A 135 7.44 13.08 12.29
N HIS A 136 7.70 13.93 11.28
CA HIS A 136 9.06 14.41 10.99
C HIS A 136 9.59 15.28 12.12
N ARG A 137 8.73 16.18 12.64
CA ARG A 137 9.09 17.05 13.77
C ARG A 137 9.30 16.27 15.05
N ILE A 138 8.42 15.29 15.31
CA ILE A 138 8.53 14.42 16.49
C ILE A 138 9.81 13.59 16.42
N ALA A 139 10.13 12.96 15.28
CA ALA A 139 11.39 12.25 15.11
C ALA A 139 12.61 13.18 15.32
N ALA A 140 12.60 14.37 14.72
CA ALA A 140 13.69 15.34 14.83
C ALA A 140 13.89 15.92 16.23
N SER A 141 12.86 15.92 17.09
CA SER A 141 12.95 16.39 18.47
C SER A 141 13.83 15.51 19.36
N GLY A 142 14.07 14.25 18.96
CA GLY A 142 14.79 13.27 19.77
C GLY A 142 13.92 12.53 20.79
N HIS A 143 12.65 12.91 20.97
CA HIS A 143 11.74 12.21 21.89
C HIS A 143 11.40 10.79 21.40
N PRO A 144 11.19 9.81 22.29
CA PRO A 144 10.87 8.44 21.91
C PRO A 144 9.56 8.36 21.13
N MET A 145 9.56 7.62 20.02
CA MET A 145 8.35 7.48 19.19
C MET A 145 8.13 6.04 18.71
N LEU A 146 6.86 5.62 18.70
CA LEU A 146 6.38 4.50 17.90
C LEU A 146 5.58 5.06 16.73
N LEU A 147 6.07 4.88 15.50
CA LEU A 147 5.35 5.25 14.29
C LEU A 147 4.54 4.05 13.81
N ALA A 148 3.22 4.22 13.70
CA ALA A 148 2.29 3.18 13.29
C ALA A 148 1.58 3.54 11.98
N ASP A 149 1.39 2.58 11.08
CA ASP A 149 0.68 2.78 9.82
C ASP A 149 -0.81 2.44 9.93
N TYR A 150 -1.68 3.33 9.45
CA TYR A 150 -3.03 2.94 9.07
C TYR A 150 -2.97 2.31 7.67
N ILE A 151 -2.82 0.98 7.63
CA ILE A 151 -2.53 0.25 6.39
C ILE A 151 -3.55 0.58 5.28
N TYR A 152 -3.03 0.76 4.06
CA TYR A 152 -3.74 1.20 2.84
C TYR A 152 -4.20 2.67 2.86
N ALA A 153 -3.82 3.42 3.88
CA ALA A 153 -4.14 4.84 4.02
C ALA A 153 -2.86 5.66 4.16
N GLY A 154 -2.08 5.39 5.22
CA GLY A 154 -0.82 6.06 5.55
C GLY A 154 0.40 5.52 4.82
N SER A 155 0.27 4.38 4.15
CA SER A 155 1.38 3.46 3.88
C SER A 155 2.52 4.03 3.03
N GLY A 156 2.22 4.82 2.00
CA GLY A 156 3.24 5.43 1.15
C GLY A 156 4.13 6.42 1.93
N GLY A 157 3.51 7.35 2.67
CA GLY A 157 4.25 8.29 3.52
C GLY A 157 4.97 7.60 4.67
N PHE A 158 4.32 6.60 5.29
CA PHE A 158 4.91 5.77 6.34
C PHE A 158 6.18 5.06 5.87
N LEU A 159 6.13 4.35 4.73
CA LEU A 159 7.25 3.58 4.21
C LEU A 159 8.39 4.48 3.72
N VAL A 160 8.08 5.46 2.88
CA VAL A 160 9.10 6.32 2.25
C VAL A 160 9.77 7.20 3.30
N TYR A 161 9.01 7.97 4.06
CA TYR A 161 9.57 8.92 5.02
C TYR A 161 10.05 8.21 6.29
N GLY A 162 9.35 7.18 6.76
CA GLY A 162 9.78 6.40 7.93
C GLY A 162 11.15 5.77 7.72
N SER A 163 11.37 5.11 6.57
CA SER A 163 12.67 4.52 6.21
C SER A 163 13.77 5.58 6.09
N GLN A 164 13.46 6.76 5.51
CA GLN A 164 14.41 7.88 5.43
C GLN A 164 14.77 8.43 6.82
N LEU A 165 13.78 8.65 7.68
CA LEU A 165 13.99 9.20 9.02
C LEU A 165 14.77 8.23 9.91
N ARG A 166 14.57 6.91 9.79
CA ARG A 166 15.34 5.90 10.56
C ARG A 166 16.84 5.95 10.26
N ARG A 167 17.24 6.35 9.04
CA ARG A 167 18.65 6.53 8.68
C ARG A 167 19.27 7.74 9.41
N LYS A 168 18.45 8.68 9.88
CA LYS A 168 18.90 9.93 10.52
C LYS A 168 18.70 9.92 12.04
N TYR A 169 17.63 9.30 12.52
CA TYR A 169 17.25 9.32 13.93
C TYR A 169 17.01 7.91 14.46
N ARG A 170 17.43 7.66 15.70
CA ARG A 170 17.40 6.33 16.36
C ARG A 170 16.38 6.23 17.49
N ASN A 171 15.66 7.31 17.77
CA ASN A 171 14.68 7.44 18.85
C ASN A 171 13.31 6.82 18.54
N PHE A 172 13.16 6.08 17.44
CA PHE A 172 11.85 5.54 17.06
C PHE A 172 11.88 4.18 16.37
N SER A 173 10.79 3.44 16.53
CA SER A 173 10.49 2.17 15.86
C SER A 173 9.23 2.31 14.99
N LEU A 174 9.04 1.38 14.07
CA LEU A 174 7.97 1.36 13.07
C LEU A 174 7.11 0.11 13.27
N ILE A 175 5.80 0.25 13.11
CA ILE A 175 4.85 -0.87 13.10
C ILE A 175 3.83 -0.67 11.98
N GLY A 176 3.75 -1.61 11.05
CA GLY A 176 2.75 -1.64 9.97
C GLY A 176 2.07 -2.99 10.01
N SER A 177 0.97 -3.10 10.76
CA SER A 177 0.24 -4.35 10.93
C SER A 177 -1.27 -4.14 10.80
N SER A 178 -1.95 -5.02 10.07
CA SER A 178 -3.42 -5.04 10.02
C SER A 178 -4.04 -5.69 11.26
N ASN A 179 -3.24 -6.38 12.07
CA ASN A 179 -3.64 -6.95 13.34
C ASN A 179 -3.39 -5.95 14.48
N THR A 180 -4.48 -5.49 15.11
CA THR A 180 -4.41 -4.49 16.19
C THR A 180 -3.63 -4.99 17.42
N GLU A 181 -3.58 -6.30 17.65
CA GLU A 181 -2.79 -6.87 18.74
C GLU A 181 -1.29 -6.62 18.61
N ASP A 182 -0.78 -6.44 17.39
CA ASP A 182 0.64 -6.15 17.18
C ASP A 182 0.95 -4.69 17.54
N LEU A 183 0.04 -3.77 17.23
CA LEU A 183 0.12 -2.38 17.68
C LEU A 183 0.06 -2.29 19.22
N ILE A 184 -0.86 -3.03 19.85
CA ILE A 184 -0.97 -3.11 21.31
C ILE A 184 0.33 -3.65 21.90
N ALA A 185 0.87 -4.75 21.37
CA ALA A 185 2.10 -5.34 21.87
C ALA A 185 3.31 -4.40 21.75
N ALA A 186 3.41 -3.65 20.64
CA ALA A 186 4.44 -2.63 20.49
C ALA A 186 4.25 -1.48 21.50
N ALA A 187 3.01 -1.03 21.70
CA ALA A 187 2.70 0.03 22.66
C ALA A 187 2.97 -0.39 24.13
N ARG A 188 2.83 -1.68 24.48
CA ARG A 188 3.25 -2.22 25.80
C ARG A 188 4.75 -2.09 26.08
N CYS A 189 5.56 -1.66 25.11
CA CYS A 189 6.97 -1.37 25.33
C CYS A 189 7.20 0.00 25.99
N PHE A 190 6.25 0.94 25.96
CA PHE A 190 6.43 2.29 26.53
C PHE A 190 6.92 2.33 28.00
N PRO A 191 6.47 1.45 28.93
CA PRO A 191 7.03 1.32 30.28
C PRO A 191 8.55 1.17 30.37
N ILE A 192 9.19 0.62 29.33
CA ILE A 192 10.65 0.46 29.25
C ILE A 192 11.37 1.82 29.31
N LEU A 193 10.75 2.90 28.82
CA LEU A 193 11.34 4.24 28.86
C LEU A 193 11.70 4.71 30.26
N LYS A 194 10.90 4.35 31.27
CA LYS A 194 11.14 4.74 32.68
C LYS A 194 12.25 3.94 33.35
N THR A 195 12.57 2.75 32.82
CA THR A 195 13.46 1.79 33.50
C THR A 195 14.79 1.59 32.76
N GLN A 196 14.78 1.64 31.43
CA GLN A 196 15.92 1.29 30.57
C GLN A 196 16.20 2.32 29.47
N GLY A 197 15.35 3.34 29.30
CA GLY A 197 15.57 4.44 28.36
C GLY A 197 15.18 4.15 26.90
N VAL A 198 15.55 5.07 26.01
CA VAL A 198 15.07 5.14 24.62
C VAL A 198 15.56 3.99 23.75
N ASP A 199 16.85 3.66 23.82
CA ASP A 199 17.45 2.59 23.01
C ASP A 199 16.81 1.24 23.31
N ALA A 200 16.57 0.95 24.60
CA ALA A 200 15.91 -0.28 25.04
C ALA A 200 14.44 -0.33 24.59
N PHE A 201 13.73 0.81 24.61
CA PHE A 201 12.37 0.91 24.08
C PHE A 201 12.32 0.60 22.58
N VAL A 202 13.19 1.23 21.78
CA VAL A 202 13.23 1.01 20.32
C VAL A 202 13.58 -0.44 20.01
N ALA A 203 14.59 -1.01 20.68
CA ALA A 203 14.97 -2.41 20.51
C ALA A 203 13.84 -3.38 20.91
N ALA A 204 13.07 -3.06 21.96
CA ALA A 204 11.93 -3.87 22.37
C ALA A 204 10.79 -3.81 21.34
N CYS A 205 10.45 -2.63 20.82
CA CYS A 205 9.47 -2.48 19.76
C CYS A 205 9.88 -3.24 18.48
N ASP A 206 11.15 -3.10 18.05
CA ASP A 206 11.67 -3.80 16.88
C ASP A 206 11.61 -5.34 17.08
N ARG A 207 11.96 -5.84 18.26
CA ARG A 207 11.84 -7.27 18.60
C ARG A 207 10.39 -7.75 18.61
N VAL A 208 9.45 -6.99 19.20
CA VAL A 208 8.03 -7.35 19.20
C VAL A 208 7.51 -7.50 17.76
N ARG A 209 7.87 -6.56 16.87
CA ARG A 209 7.50 -6.64 15.47
C ARG A 209 8.10 -7.86 14.78
N GLN A 210 9.38 -8.15 15.02
CA GLN A 210 10.06 -9.31 14.46
C GLN A 210 9.45 -10.64 14.92
N GLU A 211 9.20 -10.80 16.23
CA GLU A 211 8.62 -12.01 16.82
C GLU A 211 7.17 -12.23 16.38
N ARG A 212 6.43 -11.16 16.08
CA ARG A 212 5.03 -11.22 15.62
C ARG A 212 4.88 -11.32 14.11
N THR A 213 5.93 -11.01 13.35
CA THR A 213 5.94 -11.26 11.91
C THR A 213 6.04 -12.77 11.70
N PRO A 214 5.05 -13.40 11.05
CA PRO A 214 5.08 -14.84 10.86
C PRO A 214 6.24 -15.25 9.93
N ALA A 215 6.70 -16.49 10.08
CA ALA A 215 7.57 -17.10 9.07
C ALA A 215 6.85 -17.18 7.71
N PRO A 216 7.60 -17.25 6.58
CA PRO A 216 7.01 -17.57 5.29
C PRO A 216 6.13 -18.83 5.38
N ARG A 217 4.89 -18.73 4.91
CA ARG A 217 3.87 -19.80 4.86
C ARG A 217 3.82 -20.47 3.50
N LEU A 218 4.14 -19.75 2.42
CA LEU A 218 4.04 -20.29 1.05
C LEU A 218 5.27 -21.16 0.74
N THR A 219 5.05 -22.47 0.67
CA THR A 219 6.09 -23.48 0.40
C THR A 219 6.03 -24.10 -0.99
N GLN A 220 4.90 -23.91 -1.71
CA GLN A 220 4.73 -24.38 -3.08
C GLN A 220 4.39 -23.20 -3.98
N VAL A 221 5.35 -22.87 -4.85
CA VAL A 221 5.20 -21.86 -5.90
C VAL A 221 4.79 -22.57 -7.18
N VAL A 222 3.76 -22.05 -7.85
CA VAL A 222 3.31 -22.58 -9.14
C VAL A 222 4.43 -22.37 -10.16
N GLU A 223 4.75 -23.43 -10.90
CA GLU A 223 5.76 -23.37 -11.96
C GLU A 223 5.31 -22.37 -13.04
N ASP A 224 6.18 -21.40 -13.32
CA ASP A 224 6.02 -20.44 -14.41
C ASP A 224 7.15 -20.63 -15.42
N LYS A 225 6.81 -21.07 -16.64
CA LYS A 225 7.78 -21.23 -17.72
C LYS A 225 7.98 -19.88 -18.40
N LEU A 226 9.15 -19.29 -18.19
CA LEU A 226 9.55 -18.02 -18.76
C LEU A 226 10.37 -18.25 -20.04
N GLU A 227 9.97 -17.58 -21.11
CA GLU A 227 10.78 -17.45 -22.32
C GLU A 227 11.48 -16.09 -22.31
N LEU A 228 12.78 -16.10 -22.12
CA LEU A 228 13.59 -14.88 -22.00
C LEU A 228 14.36 -14.63 -23.30
N ALA A 229 14.48 -13.36 -23.68
CA ALA A 229 15.49 -12.95 -24.64
C ALA A 229 16.89 -13.09 -24.03
N SER A 230 17.91 -13.22 -24.88
CA SER A 230 19.29 -13.08 -24.39
C SER A 230 19.52 -11.64 -23.90
N ILE A 231 20.42 -11.45 -22.93
CA ILE A 231 20.76 -10.10 -22.45
C ILE A 231 21.27 -9.23 -23.61
N GLY A 232 22.08 -9.78 -24.52
CA GLY A 232 22.56 -9.07 -25.70
C GLY A 232 21.41 -8.59 -26.60
N ASP A 233 20.46 -9.47 -26.92
CA ASP A 233 19.30 -9.11 -27.75
C ASP A 233 18.40 -8.08 -27.06
N CYS A 234 18.21 -8.19 -25.75
CA CYS A 234 17.49 -7.20 -24.95
C CYS A 234 18.16 -5.83 -25.06
N LEU A 235 19.48 -5.76 -24.82
CA LEU A 235 20.23 -4.50 -24.84
C LEU A 235 20.25 -3.86 -26.24
N GLU A 236 20.30 -4.64 -27.32
CA GLU A 236 20.19 -4.12 -28.68
C GLU A 236 18.77 -3.66 -29.04
N SER A 237 17.76 -4.31 -28.47
CA SER A 237 16.35 -3.97 -28.73
C SER A 237 15.95 -2.68 -28.01
N ILE A 238 16.34 -2.50 -26.74
CA ILE A 238 16.00 -1.29 -25.97
C ILE A 238 16.63 -0.02 -26.55
N LYS A 239 17.77 -0.11 -27.26
CA LYS A 239 18.37 1.03 -27.98
C LYS A 239 17.48 1.57 -29.11
N LYS A 240 16.50 0.78 -29.57
CA LYS A 240 15.52 1.17 -30.59
C LYS A 240 14.19 1.60 -29.98
N ALA A 241 14.02 1.42 -28.67
CA ALA A 241 12.81 1.76 -27.95
C ALA A 241 12.61 3.28 -27.89
N ARG A 242 11.34 3.68 -27.96
CA ARG A 242 10.94 5.07 -27.79
C ARG A 242 9.78 5.15 -26.80
N ILE A 243 9.85 6.14 -25.93
CA ILE A 243 8.86 6.48 -24.91
C ILE A 243 8.24 7.83 -25.26
N VAL A 244 6.92 7.95 -25.17
CA VAL A 244 6.22 9.24 -25.15
C VAL A 244 5.94 9.62 -23.70
N ALA A 245 6.41 10.78 -23.26
CA ALA A 245 6.16 11.32 -21.92
C ALA A 245 5.24 12.54 -22.02
N VAL A 246 4.01 12.43 -21.54
CA VAL A 246 2.98 13.46 -21.65
C VAL A 246 2.85 14.24 -20.35
N GLY A 247 2.90 15.57 -20.45
CA GLY A 247 2.64 16.48 -19.33
C GLY A 247 3.88 17.03 -18.62
N GLY A 248 5.06 16.82 -19.22
CA GLY A 248 6.33 17.47 -18.88
C GLY A 248 7.06 16.90 -17.66
N GLY A 249 8.30 17.38 -17.47
CA GLY A 249 9.18 17.00 -16.37
C GLY A 249 10.14 15.85 -16.73
N GLY A 250 11.13 15.65 -15.85
CA GLY A 250 12.06 14.53 -15.96
C GLY A 250 13.08 14.65 -17.11
N GLU A 251 13.33 15.83 -17.66
CA GLU A 251 14.23 16.04 -18.80
C GLU A 251 15.66 15.56 -18.51
N ALA A 252 16.16 15.80 -17.30
CA ALA A 252 17.47 15.31 -16.86
C ALA A 252 17.52 13.77 -16.78
N LEU A 253 16.42 13.15 -16.33
CA LEU A 253 16.30 11.70 -16.27
C LEU A 253 16.16 11.11 -17.68
N ALA A 254 15.33 11.68 -18.54
CA ALA A 254 15.20 11.33 -19.95
C ALA A 254 16.55 11.36 -20.68
N LYS A 255 17.37 12.39 -20.43
CA LYS A 255 18.75 12.46 -20.94
C LYS A 255 19.60 11.29 -20.43
N SER A 256 19.55 11.02 -19.12
CA SER A 256 20.30 9.91 -18.52
C SER A 256 19.88 8.54 -19.07
N ILE A 257 18.57 8.36 -19.33
CA ILE A 257 18.00 7.18 -19.97
C ILE A 257 18.57 7.01 -21.38
N GLY A 258 18.56 8.07 -22.19
CA GLY A 258 19.15 8.03 -23.54
C GLY A 258 20.65 7.74 -23.54
N GLU A 259 21.41 8.40 -22.68
CA GLU A 259 22.87 8.24 -22.59
C GLU A 259 23.32 6.85 -22.13
N ARG A 260 22.56 6.21 -21.23
CA ARG A 260 22.98 4.95 -20.60
C ARG A 260 22.28 3.71 -21.12
N LEU A 261 21.04 3.84 -21.60
CA LEU A 261 20.23 2.72 -22.08
C LEU A 261 19.92 2.81 -23.59
N GLY A 262 20.19 3.96 -24.22
CA GLY A 262 19.88 4.20 -25.63
C GLY A 262 18.39 4.37 -25.93
N ILE A 263 17.53 4.46 -24.92
CA ILE A 263 16.09 4.63 -25.09
C ILE A 263 15.78 6.11 -25.36
N THR A 264 15.02 6.39 -26.41
CA THR A 264 14.63 7.77 -26.74
C THR A 264 13.35 8.16 -25.99
N VAL A 265 13.32 9.34 -25.36
CA VAL A 265 12.12 9.87 -24.70
C VAL A 265 11.65 11.13 -25.44
N HIS A 266 10.43 11.09 -25.97
CA HIS A 266 9.75 12.22 -26.60
C HIS A 266 8.87 12.92 -25.57
N GLN A 267 9.22 14.16 -25.24
CA GLN A 267 8.39 15.02 -24.38
C GLN A 267 7.24 15.58 -25.20
N VAL A 268 6.01 15.34 -24.74
CA VAL A 268 4.76 15.70 -25.42
C VAL A 268 3.89 16.51 -24.47
N SER A 269 3.25 17.55 -25.01
CA SER A 269 2.37 18.41 -24.21
C SER A 269 0.98 17.80 -24.05
N PHE A 270 0.22 18.28 -23.06
CA PHE A 270 -1.18 17.87 -22.92
C PHE A 270 -2.04 18.38 -24.08
N GLU A 271 -1.66 19.50 -24.68
CA GLU A 271 -2.35 20.11 -25.82
C GLU A 271 -2.26 19.20 -27.05
N GLU A 272 -1.10 18.62 -27.33
CA GLU A 272 -0.94 17.64 -28.41
C GLU A 272 -1.77 16.37 -28.17
N MET A 273 -1.84 15.90 -26.92
CA MET A 273 -2.71 14.78 -26.52
C MET A 273 -4.20 15.12 -26.73
N ALA A 274 -4.61 16.36 -26.44
CA ALA A 274 -5.97 16.82 -26.68
C ALA A 274 -6.29 16.90 -28.19
N GLU A 275 -5.38 17.41 -29.00
CA GLU A 275 -5.53 17.43 -30.47
C GLU A 275 -5.64 16.02 -31.07
N ALA A 276 -4.91 15.05 -30.51
CA ALA A 276 -5.04 13.64 -30.91
C ALA A 276 -6.44 13.10 -30.54
N ALA A 277 -6.96 13.44 -29.36
CA ALA A 277 -8.29 13.04 -28.91
C ALA A 277 -9.43 13.64 -29.75
N GLU A 278 -9.30 14.88 -30.22
CA GLU A 278 -10.29 15.53 -31.09
C GLU A 278 -10.43 14.86 -32.47
N LYS A 279 -9.38 14.14 -32.91
CA LYS A 279 -9.34 13.47 -34.22
C LYS A 279 -9.76 11.99 -34.14
N VAL A 280 -10.13 11.48 -32.96
CA VAL A 280 -10.53 10.08 -32.78
C VAL A 280 -11.86 9.80 -33.47
N ASP A 281 -11.93 8.66 -34.17
CA ASP A 281 -13.19 8.11 -34.66
C ASP A 281 -14.09 7.70 -33.48
N LEU A 282 -15.22 8.39 -33.35
CA LEU A 282 -16.17 8.16 -32.26
C LEU A 282 -16.82 6.78 -32.31
N ASN A 283 -17.01 6.19 -33.50
CA ASN A 283 -17.57 4.84 -33.61
C ASN A 283 -16.60 3.81 -33.03
N ALA A 284 -15.31 3.92 -33.35
CA ALA A 284 -14.27 3.06 -32.78
C ALA A 284 -14.18 3.22 -31.25
N ALA A 285 -14.35 4.44 -30.73
CA ALA A 285 -14.38 4.68 -29.30
C ALA A 285 -15.59 4.04 -28.61
N GLU A 286 -16.78 4.08 -29.24
CA GLU A 286 -18.00 3.45 -28.73
C GLU A 286 -17.91 1.93 -28.72
N GLU A 287 -17.40 1.32 -29.80
CA GLU A 287 -17.16 -0.12 -29.88
C GLU A 287 -16.18 -0.59 -28.79
N LEU A 288 -15.10 0.16 -28.59
CA LEU A 288 -14.11 -0.12 -27.56
C LEU A 288 -14.71 -0.02 -26.15
N ALA A 289 -15.48 1.04 -25.87
CA ALA A 289 -16.16 1.22 -24.60
C ALA A 289 -17.16 0.09 -24.33
N ALA A 290 -17.92 -0.34 -25.33
CA ALA A 290 -18.85 -1.48 -25.24
C ALA A 290 -18.12 -2.80 -24.96
N ARG A 291 -16.95 -3.02 -25.58
CA ARG A 291 -16.10 -4.19 -25.30
C ARG A 291 -15.61 -4.20 -23.86
N TRP A 292 -15.09 -3.08 -23.36
CA TRP A 292 -14.64 -2.99 -21.97
C TRP A 292 -15.78 -3.21 -20.97
N LYS A 293 -16.96 -2.63 -21.24
CA LYS A 293 -18.15 -2.79 -20.41
C LYS A 293 -18.61 -4.25 -20.35
N SER A 294 -18.65 -4.94 -21.50
CA SER A 294 -19.12 -6.32 -21.58
C SER A 294 -18.10 -7.35 -21.05
N GLY A 295 -16.80 -7.05 -21.13
CA GLY A 295 -15.75 -7.90 -20.59
C GLY A 295 -15.55 -7.78 -19.07
N ALA A 296 -16.00 -6.69 -18.45
CA ALA A 296 -15.85 -6.45 -17.02
C ALA A 296 -16.88 -7.26 -16.21
N GLN A 297 -16.45 -7.84 -15.09
CA GLN A 297 -17.36 -8.50 -14.14
C GLN A 297 -18.33 -7.50 -13.49
N LYS A 298 -17.86 -6.26 -13.29
CA LYS A 298 -18.63 -5.19 -12.68
C LYS A 298 -18.17 -3.84 -13.20
N VAL A 299 -19.12 -2.91 -13.31
CA VAL A 299 -18.88 -1.51 -13.65
C VAL A 299 -19.56 -0.64 -12.60
N ILE A 300 -18.76 0.02 -11.75
CA ILE A 300 -19.23 0.95 -10.70
C ILE A 300 -18.55 2.31 -10.90
N ILE A 301 -19.14 3.10 -11.78
CA ILE A 301 -18.70 4.45 -12.14
C ILE A 301 -19.93 5.31 -12.40
N ASP A 302 -19.74 6.63 -12.31
CA ASP A 302 -20.78 7.59 -12.69
C ASP A 302 -20.88 7.67 -14.23
N SER A 303 -22.11 7.82 -14.73
CA SER A 303 -22.42 7.91 -16.17
C SER A 303 -21.64 6.92 -17.05
N PRO A 304 -21.82 5.59 -16.89
CA PRO A 304 -20.92 4.59 -17.46
C PRO A 304 -20.68 4.72 -18.97
N GLU A 305 -21.73 5.00 -19.75
CA GLU A 305 -21.64 5.13 -21.21
C GLU A 305 -20.71 6.29 -21.61
N GLU A 306 -20.90 7.46 -21.01
CA GLU A 306 -20.09 8.64 -21.29
C GLU A 306 -18.66 8.48 -20.77
N THR A 307 -18.51 8.04 -19.52
CA THR A 307 -17.21 7.88 -18.87
C THR A 307 -16.34 6.87 -19.61
N LEU A 308 -16.89 5.74 -20.05
CA LEU A 308 -16.15 4.74 -20.83
C LEU A 308 -15.82 5.24 -22.24
N ARG A 309 -16.73 5.97 -22.90
CA ARG A 309 -16.46 6.60 -24.20
C ARG A 309 -15.30 7.59 -24.11
N LEU A 310 -15.25 8.43 -23.06
CA LEU A 310 -14.14 9.36 -22.83
C LEU A 310 -12.82 8.62 -22.55
N SER A 311 -12.85 7.53 -21.78
CA SER A 311 -11.67 6.66 -21.59
C SER A 311 -11.21 6.00 -22.89
N ALA A 312 -12.13 5.62 -23.78
CA ALA A 312 -11.81 5.02 -25.07
C ALA A 312 -11.18 6.04 -26.03
N ILE A 313 -11.72 7.27 -26.08
CA ILE A 313 -11.12 8.39 -26.80
C ILE A 313 -9.71 8.66 -26.29
N ASN A 314 -9.53 8.66 -24.96
CA ASN A 314 -8.21 8.85 -24.37
C ASN A 314 -7.22 7.74 -24.82
N TYR A 315 -7.59 6.47 -24.78
CA TYR A 315 -6.75 5.38 -25.28
C TYR A 315 -6.41 5.51 -26.77
N LEU A 316 -7.39 5.82 -27.62
CA LEU A 316 -7.16 5.97 -29.06
C LEU A 316 -6.24 7.16 -29.38
N ALA A 317 -6.33 8.23 -28.61
CA ALA A 317 -5.37 9.34 -28.68
C ALA A 317 -3.96 8.92 -28.25
N GLN A 318 -3.82 8.11 -27.19
CA GLN A 318 -2.52 7.53 -26.80
C GLN A 318 -1.93 6.71 -27.94
N LYS A 319 -2.75 5.86 -28.59
CA LYS A 319 -2.33 5.06 -29.76
C LYS A 319 -1.88 5.94 -30.92
N ALA A 320 -2.61 7.01 -31.24
CA ALA A 320 -2.21 7.95 -32.29
C ALA A 320 -0.86 8.62 -31.99
N LEU A 321 -0.58 8.98 -30.74
CA LEU A 321 0.73 9.52 -30.34
C LEU A 321 1.84 8.47 -30.41
N LEU A 322 1.59 7.26 -29.90
CA LEU A 322 2.53 6.14 -29.99
C LEU A 322 2.91 5.88 -31.46
N ASP A 323 1.94 5.86 -32.36
CA ASP A 323 2.16 5.66 -33.79
C ASP A 323 2.91 6.87 -34.41
N LYS A 324 2.53 8.11 -34.07
CA LYS A 324 3.23 9.33 -34.55
C LYS A 324 4.71 9.33 -34.19
N TYR A 325 5.05 8.97 -32.95
CA TYR A 325 6.42 8.97 -32.45
C TYR A 325 7.14 7.63 -32.64
N GLN A 326 6.49 6.64 -33.28
CA GLN A 326 7.03 5.29 -33.47
C GLN A 326 7.53 4.69 -32.15
N ALA A 327 6.70 4.85 -31.12
CA ALA A 327 6.96 4.50 -29.73
C ALA A 327 6.15 3.29 -29.30
N GLU A 328 6.72 2.55 -28.35
CA GLU A 328 6.10 1.35 -27.76
C GLU A 328 5.57 1.61 -26.35
N ALA A 329 5.95 2.73 -25.75
CA ALA A 329 5.62 3.11 -24.40
C ALA A 329 5.11 4.55 -24.32
N ILE A 330 4.08 4.77 -23.51
CA ILE A 330 3.59 6.08 -23.15
C ILE A 330 3.46 6.18 -21.63
N THR A 331 3.91 7.31 -21.08
CA THR A 331 3.70 7.68 -19.68
C THR A 331 3.04 9.04 -19.62
N ILE A 332 2.06 9.22 -18.74
CA ILE A 332 1.25 10.44 -18.68
C ILE A 332 1.19 10.93 -17.25
N ASN A 333 1.41 12.22 -17.01
CA ASN A 333 1.11 12.89 -15.74
C ASN A 333 -0.42 12.91 -15.52
N CYS A 334 -0.94 11.74 -15.16
CA CYS A 334 -2.35 11.37 -15.19
C CYS A 334 -3.15 12.22 -14.18
N LEU A 335 -2.64 12.37 -12.95
CA LEU A 335 -3.27 13.17 -11.90
C LEU A 335 -3.24 14.67 -12.24
N GLY A 336 -2.07 15.22 -12.59
CA GLY A 336 -1.93 16.63 -12.91
C GLY A 336 -2.76 17.03 -14.13
N GLY A 337 -2.80 16.19 -15.16
CA GLY A 337 -3.62 16.40 -16.35
C GLY A 337 -5.12 16.37 -16.06
N PHE A 338 -5.59 15.42 -15.24
CA PHE A 338 -7.01 15.32 -14.91
C PHE A 338 -7.48 16.44 -13.98
N TYR A 339 -6.75 16.73 -12.90
CA TYR A 339 -7.15 17.78 -11.94
C TYR A 339 -7.08 19.20 -12.52
N SER A 340 -6.21 19.44 -13.51
CA SER A 340 -6.18 20.71 -14.24
C SER A 340 -7.18 20.80 -15.40
N GLY A 341 -7.97 19.74 -15.65
CA GLY A 341 -8.97 19.69 -16.73
C GLY A 341 -8.40 19.50 -18.14
N LYS A 342 -7.08 19.27 -18.25
CA LYS A 342 -6.38 19.01 -19.51
C LYS A 342 -6.65 17.62 -20.08
N LEU A 343 -6.91 16.64 -19.22
CA LEU A 343 -7.41 15.31 -19.61
C LEU A 343 -8.90 15.20 -19.29
N LYS A 344 -9.70 14.70 -20.24
CA LYS A 344 -11.14 14.47 -20.06
C LYS A 344 -11.48 13.14 -19.38
N ALA A 345 -10.53 12.21 -19.34
CA ALA A 345 -10.66 10.93 -18.65
C ALA A 345 -9.29 10.50 -18.11
N TYR A 346 -9.30 9.70 -17.03
CA TYR A 346 -8.12 8.99 -16.59
C TYR A 346 -7.67 7.97 -17.65
N PRO A 347 -6.35 7.82 -17.88
CA PRO A 347 -5.81 6.91 -18.89
C PRO A 347 -5.80 5.44 -18.44
N CYS A 348 -6.29 5.10 -17.24
CA CYS A 348 -6.11 3.79 -16.60
C CYS A 348 -6.58 2.61 -17.46
N LEU A 349 -7.79 2.69 -18.04
CA LEU A 349 -8.29 1.64 -18.95
C LEU A 349 -7.41 1.51 -20.21
N GLY A 350 -6.96 2.64 -20.76
CA GLY A 350 -6.06 2.67 -21.90
C GLY A 350 -4.70 2.05 -21.60
N PHE A 351 -4.14 2.30 -20.42
CA PHE A 351 -2.89 1.69 -19.98
C PHE A 351 -3.01 0.18 -19.83
N VAL A 352 -4.10 -0.32 -19.23
CA VAL A 352 -4.36 -1.76 -19.13
C VAL A 352 -4.48 -2.38 -20.53
N GLU A 353 -5.18 -1.72 -21.46
CA GLU A 353 -5.30 -2.18 -22.85
C GLU A 353 -3.94 -2.23 -23.57
N LEU A 354 -3.09 -1.21 -23.39
CA LEU A 354 -1.72 -1.20 -23.92
C LEU A 354 -0.91 -2.39 -23.36
N LEU A 355 -0.90 -2.57 -22.03
CA LEU A 355 -0.19 -3.68 -21.38
C LEU A 355 -0.67 -5.04 -21.87
N ASN A 356 -1.98 -5.22 -22.03
CA ASN A 356 -2.58 -6.44 -22.55
C ASN A 356 -2.18 -6.73 -24.01
N SER A 357 -1.82 -5.70 -24.78
CA SER A 357 -1.37 -5.81 -26.17
C SER A 357 0.15 -5.98 -26.32
N GLY A 358 0.92 -5.84 -25.22
CA GLY A 358 2.38 -5.89 -25.22
C GLY A 358 3.05 -4.53 -25.43
N MET A 359 2.26 -3.45 -25.51
CA MET A 359 2.72 -2.07 -25.42
C MET A 359 2.73 -1.62 -23.95
N ILE A 360 3.23 -0.42 -23.67
CA ILE A 360 3.41 0.05 -22.29
C ILE A 360 2.61 1.34 -22.04
N GLY A 361 1.76 1.30 -21.02
CA GLY A 361 1.08 2.46 -20.46
C GLY A 361 1.47 2.64 -18.99
N ALA A 362 2.06 3.78 -18.65
CA ALA A 362 2.58 4.10 -17.32
C ALA A 362 1.92 5.37 -16.74
N CYS A 363 1.58 5.37 -15.45
CA CYS A 363 0.99 6.55 -14.81
C CYS A 363 2.06 7.54 -14.33
N GLU A 364 1.56 8.72 -13.97
CA GLU A 364 2.25 9.80 -13.26
C GLU A 364 3.48 10.38 -13.97
N ALA A 365 3.62 10.15 -15.27
CA ALA A 365 4.84 10.48 -16.03
C ALA A 365 6.10 9.85 -15.39
N ASP A 366 5.96 8.71 -14.72
CA ASP A 366 7.08 8.06 -14.03
C ASP A 366 8.03 7.39 -15.02
N LEU A 367 9.12 8.09 -15.34
CA LEU A 367 10.12 7.61 -16.30
C LEU A 367 10.95 6.43 -15.79
N ASN A 368 11.23 6.34 -14.49
CA ASN A 368 12.00 5.20 -13.95
C ASN A 368 11.19 3.91 -14.09
N SER A 369 9.91 3.97 -13.73
CA SER A 369 9.01 2.83 -13.86
C SER A 369 8.74 2.50 -15.33
N THR A 370 8.56 3.53 -16.18
CA THR A 370 8.34 3.32 -17.62
C THR A 370 9.54 2.64 -18.28
N VAL A 371 10.77 3.05 -17.95
CA VAL A 371 11.99 2.42 -18.46
C VAL A 371 12.13 0.99 -17.94
N THR A 372 11.80 0.77 -16.67
CA THR A 372 11.77 -0.57 -16.09
C THR A 372 10.83 -1.48 -16.87
N MET A 373 9.62 -1.01 -17.19
CA MET A 373 8.65 -1.72 -18.02
C MET A 373 9.18 -1.99 -19.43
N VAL A 374 9.81 -1.02 -20.08
CA VAL A 374 10.42 -1.18 -21.42
C VAL A 374 11.48 -2.27 -21.40
N VAL A 375 12.48 -2.15 -20.52
CA VAL A 375 13.59 -3.10 -20.47
C VAL A 375 13.10 -4.52 -20.19
N MET A 376 12.21 -4.68 -19.22
CA MET A 376 11.70 -6.00 -18.86
C MET A 376 10.70 -6.56 -19.88
N ASN A 377 9.99 -5.73 -20.65
CA ASN A 377 9.16 -6.21 -21.76
C ASN A 377 10.04 -6.79 -22.89
N HIS A 378 11.19 -6.18 -23.18
CA HIS A 378 12.17 -6.71 -24.14
C HIS A 378 12.87 -7.98 -23.62
N LEU A 379 13.17 -8.04 -22.31
CA LEU A 379 13.85 -9.20 -21.71
C LEU A 379 12.91 -10.40 -21.49
N ALA A 380 11.81 -10.19 -20.78
CA ALA A 380 10.95 -11.25 -20.27
C ALA A 380 9.64 -11.42 -21.06
N ARG A 381 9.30 -10.47 -21.96
CA ARG A 381 8.03 -10.46 -22.71
C ARG A 381 6.79 -10.59 -21.80
N ARG A 382 6.92 -10.08 -20.57
CA ARG A 382 5.87 -10.03 -19.56
C ARG A 382 5.52 -8.57 -19.29
N PRO A 383 4.23 -8.19 -19.29
CA PRO A 383 3.81 -6.88 -18.87
C PRO A 383 4.05 -6.73 -17.37
N GLY A 384 4.77 -5.67 -17.01
CA GLY A 384 4.81 -5.16 -15.64
C GLY A 384 3.77 -4.08 -15.45
N TYR A 385 3.38 -3.82 -14.21
CA TYR A 385 2.61 -2.63 -13.87
C TYR A 385 3.27 -1.86 -12.74
N ILE A 386 3.19 -0.53 -12.82
CA ILE A 386 3.60 0.37 -11.73
C ILE A 386 2.76 0.04 -10.51
N SER A 387 3.40 -0.08 -9.36
CA SER A 387 2.77 -0.51 -8.12
C SER A 387 3.24 0.30 -6.92
N ASP A 388 2.27 0.63 -6.09
CA ASP A 388 2.39 1.35 -4.83
C ASP A 388 2.52 0.33 -3.70
N PRO A 389 3.54 0.42 -2.84
CA PRO A 389 3.78 -0.53 -1.79
C PRO A 389 2.87 -0.25 -0.59
N VAL A 390 2.34 -1.33 -0.03
CA VAL A 390 1.82 -1.39 1.33
C VAL A 390 2.46 -2.61 1.98
N ILE A 391 2.96 -2.51 3.21
CA ILE A 391 3.58 -3.68 3.88
C ILE A 391 2.82 -3.99 5.16
N ASP A 392 2.35 -5.23 5.26
CA ASP A 392 1.64 -5.76 6.42
C ASP A 392 2.48 -6.86 7.10
N SER A 393 3.09 -6.48 8.22
CA SER A 393 3.92 -7.37 9.03
C SER A 393 3.15 -8.53 9.65
N SER A 394 1.86 -8.40 9.98
CA SER A 394 1.07 -9.50 10.56
C SER A 394 0.88 -10.67 9.62
N LYS A 395 0.97 -10.42 8.32
CA LYS A 395 0.82 -11.42 7.26
C LYS A 395 2.12 -11.73 6.53
N ARG A 396 3.20 -11.01 6.85
CA ARG A 396 4.47 -11.01 6.09
C ARG A 396 4.25 -10.74 4.60
N GLN A 397 3.41 -9.75 4.30
CA GLN A 397 3.02 -9.43 2.93
C GLN A 397 3.43 -8.01 2.53
N ILE A 398 3.88 -7.88 1.29
CA ILE A 398 3.85 -6.62 0.55
C ILE A 398 2.62 -6.66 -0.37
N ILE A 399 1.96 -5.53 -0.54
CA ILE A 399 0.84 -5.38 -1.45
C ILE A 399 1.24 -4.39 -2.53
N TYR A 400 1.05 -4.83 -3.78
CA TYR A 400 1.32 -4.06 -4.98
C TYR A 400 0.00 -3.44 -5.47
N ALA A 401 -0.29 -2.22 -4.99
CA ALA A 401 -1.53 -1.52 -5.29
C ALA A 401 -1.36 -0.60 -6.50
N HIS A 402 -2.27 -0.62 -7.47
CA HIS A 402 -2.36 0.43 -8.51
C HIS A 402 -3.67 0.34 -9.31
N CYS A 403 -4.02 1.40 -10.03
CA CYS A 403 -5.20 1.46 -10.90
C CYS A 403 -4.98 0.91 -12.33
N VAL A 404 -3.78 0.38 -12.63
CA VAL A 404 -3.31 0.12 -14.02
C VAL A 404 -2.79 -1.31 -14.24
N ALA A 405 -3.06 -2.23 -13.31
CA ALA A 405 -2.60 -3.60 -13.45
C ALA A 405 -3.24 -4.28 -14.66
N THR A 406 -2.39 -4.93 -15.47
CA THR A 406 -2.78 -5.74 -16.64
C THR A 406 -3.79 -6.83 -16.27
N THR A 407 -4.61 -7.24 -17.25
CA THR A 407 -5.42 -8.46 -17.13
C THR A 407 -4.78 -9.65 -17.82
N LYS A 408 -3.57 -9.50 -18.39
CA LYS A 408 -2.80 -10.57 -19.05
C LYS A 408 -1.38 -10.63 -18.47
N PRO A 409 -1.20 -10.97 -17.18
CA PRO A 409 0.10 -10.94 -16.52
C PRO A 409 1.15 -11.86 -17.17
N PHE A 410 0.72 -12.91 -17.86
CA PHE A 410 1.58 -13.82 -18.61
C PHE A 410 1.82 -13.38 -20.07
N GLY A 411 1.56 -12.11 -20.41
CA GLY A 411 1.83 -11.56 -21.72
C GLY A 411 0.64 -11.62 -22.69
N PRO A 412 0.76 -10.99 -23.88
CA PRO A 412 -0.38 -10.70 -24.75
C PRO A 412 -1.12 -11.93 -25.28
N GLN A 413 -0.39 -13.03 -25.47
CA GLN A 413 -0.91 -14.34 -25.88
C GLN A 413 -1.34 -15.23 -24.71
N GLY A 414 -1.07 -14.78 -23.48
CA GLY A 414 -1.44 -15.47 -22.25
C GLY A 414 -2.93 -15.33 -21.90
N PRO A 415 -3.41 -16.11 -20.92
CA PRO A 415 -4.79 -16.05 -20.47
C PRO A 415 -5.10 -14.69 -19.86
N ALA A 416 -6.31 -14.21 -20.12
CA ALA A 416 -6.84 -13.03 -19.46
C ALA A 416 -7.47 -13.41 -18.11
N ASN A 417 -7.19 -12.64 -17.06
CA ASN A 417 -7.84 -12.76 -15.78
C ASN A 417 -9.08 -11.84 -15.67
N PRO A 418 -10.02 -12.13 -14.76
CA PRO A 418 -11.18 -11.27 -14.57
C PRO A 418 -10.81 -9.89 -14.05
N TYR A 419 -11.63 -8.89 -14.35
CA TYR A 419 -11.44 -7.52 -13.89
C TYR A 419 -12.76 -6.80 -13.65
N GLU A 420 -12.69 -5.70 -12.91
CA GLU A 420 -13.77 -4.75 -12.71
C GLU A 420 -13.35 -3.35 -13.14
N ILE A 421 -14.35 -2.53 -13.48
CA ILE A 421 -14.20 -1.11 -13.73
C ILE A 421 -14.83 -0.35 -12.58
N LEU A 422 -14.02 0.48 -11.93
CA LEU A 422 -14.38 1.29 -10.77
C LEU A 422 -13.96 2.74 -11.02
N THR A 423 -14.41 3.67 -10.20
CA THR A 423 -13.88 5.04 -10.26
C THR A 423 -12.39 5.06 -9.88
N HIS A 424 -11.64 6.10 -10.23
CA HIS A 424 -10.32 6.31 -9.63
C HIS A 424 -10.43 6.43 -8.11
N SER A 425 -9.48 5.88 -7.35
CA SER A 425 -9.72 5.57 -5.94
C SER A 425 -9.80 6.82 -5.07
N GLU A 426 -8.89 7.74 -5.30
CA GLU A 426 -8.60 8.92 -4.48
C GLU A 426 -9.71 9.96 -4.56
N ASP A 427 -10.24 10.22 -5.76
CA ASP A 427 -11.21 11.28 -6.05
C ASP A 427 -12.61 10.75 -6.40
N ARG A 428 -12.76 9.43 -6.57
CA ARG A 428 -14.00 8.75 -6.96
C ARG A 428 -14.54 9.18 -8.32
N ARG A 429 -13.69 9.55 -9.28
CA ARG A 429 -14.13 9.97 -10.62
C ARG A 429 -13.56 9.09 -11.74
N GLY A 430 -14.15 9.19 -12.93
CA GLY A 430 -13.66 8.51 -14.13
C GLY A 430 -13.73 6.99 -14.04
N ALA A 431 -12.86 6.30 -14.78
CA ALA A 431 -12.79 4.85 -14.82
C ALA A 431 -11.35 4.35 -14.62
N SER A 432 -11.21 3.32 -13.80
CA SER A 432 -9.98 2.66 -13.38
C SER A 432 -10.22 1.17 -13.23
N VAL A 433 -9.15 0.37 -13.22
CA VAL A 433 -9.25 -1.09 -13.28
C VAL A 433 -8.84 -1.73 -11.97
N ARG A 434 -9.66 -2.68 -11.51
CA ARG A 434 -9.26 -3.72 -10.56
C ARG A 434 -9.08 -5.03 -11.33
N SER A 435 -7.85 -5.46 -11.50
CA SER A 435 -7.49 -6.75 -12.07
C SER A 435 -7.40 -7.80 -10.97
N PHE A 436 -8.00 -8.98 -11.16
CA PHE A 436 -7.88 -10.11 -10.24
C PHE A 436 -6.75 -11.03 -10.68
N LEU A 437 -5.54 -10.72 -10.23
CA LEU A 437 -4.30 -11.33 -10.69
C LEU A 437 -4.12 -12.77 -10.14
N PRO A 438 -3.52 -13.71 -10.89
CA PRO A 438 -3.34 -15.11 -10.47
C PRO A 438 -2.48 -15.27 -9.20
N VAL A 439 -2.93 -16.10 -8.25
CA VAL A 439 -2.19 -16.40 -7.01
C VAL A 439 -1.33 -17.67 -7.15
N GLY A 440 -0.35 -17.83 -6.26
CA GLY A 440 0.57 -18.96 -6.19
C GLY A 440 1.85 -18.80 -7.02
N TYR A 441 1.94 -17.79 -7.89
CA TYR A 441 3.09 -17.56 -8.77
C TYR A 441 4.14 -16.68 -8.11
N MET A 442 5.41 -16.89 -8.49
CA MET A 442 6.48 -15.94 -8.18
C MET A 442 6.25 -14.63 -8.94
N THR A 443 6.45 -13.52 -8.24
CA THR A 443 6.53 -12.18 -8.80
C THR A 443 7.90 -11.61 -8.53
N SER A 444 8.41 -10.84 -9.49
CA SER A 444 9.63 -10.07 -9.35
C SER A 444 9.29 -8.59 -9.47
N THR A 445 9.72 -7.81 -8.50
CA THR A 445 9.41 -6.39 -8.40
C THR A 445 10.70 -5.59 -8.37
N LEU A 446 10.80 -4.59 -9.25
CA LEU A 446 12.06 -3.86 -9.44
C LEU A 446 11.83 -2.44 -9.91
N GLU A 447 12.91 -1.65 -9.84
CA GLU A 447 12.99 -0.29 -10.38
C GLU A 447 14.40 -0.02 -10.89
N ILE A 448 14.51 0.42 -12.14
CA ILE A 448 15.76 0.76 -12.82
C ILE A 448 15.97 2.27 -12.78
N PHE A 449 17.05 2.70 -12.16
CA PHE A 449 17.48 4.09 -12.11
C PHE A 449 18.68 4.31 -13.02
N ALA A 450 18.43 4.84 -14.21
CA ALA A 450 19.50 5.13 -15.18
C ALA A 450 20.48 6.18 -14.63
N ASP A 451 19.99 7.30 -14.10
CA ASP A 451 20.80 8.41 -13.60
C ASP A 451 21.93 7.97 -12.62
N ARG A 452 21.60 7.12 -11.65
CA ARG A 452 22.51 6.61 -10.62
C ARG A 452 23.05 5.20 -10.85
N LYS A 453 22.75 4.56 -12.00
CA LYS A 453 23.19 3.21 -12.36
C LYS A 453 22.84 2.15 -11.32
N GLN A 454 21.57 2.06 -10.94
CA GLN A 454 21.12 1.15 -9.90
C GLN A 454 19.83 0.44 -10.30
N ILE A 455 19.69 -0.82 -9.91
CA ILE A 455 18.46 -1.59 -9.98
C ILE A 455 18.08 -2.00 -8.56
N LEU A 456 16.90 -1.59 -8.10
CA LEU A 456 16.31 -2.11 -6.86
C LEU A 456 15.50 -3.36 -7.21
N PHE A 457 15.59 -4.43 -6.42
CA PHE A 457 14.95 -5.69 -6.74
C PHE A 457 14.50 -6.47 -5.50
N HIS A 458 13.33 -7.08 -5.57
CA HIS A 458 12.93 -8.15 -4.65
C HIS A 458 11.98 -9.14 -5.32
N ARG A 459 11.83 -10.30 -4.68
CA ARG A 459 10.85 -11.34 -5.06
C ARG A 459 9.74 -11.43 -4.04
N ALA A 460 8.58 -11.87 -4.48
CA ALA A 460 7.45 -12.22 -3.62
C ALA A 460 6.58 -13.28 -4.30
N VAL A 461 5.76 -14.01 -3.54
CA VAL A 461 4.81 -15.00 -4.09
C VAL A 461 3.40 -14.44 -3.97
N ALA A 462 2.68 -14.35 -5.09
CA ALA A 462 1.30 -13.88 -5.13
C ALA A 462 0.40 -14.71 -4.20
N ALA A 463 -0.18 -14.08 -3.17
CA ALA A 463 -0.89 -14.78 -2.10
C ALA A 463 -2.42 -14.55 -2.17
N GLU A 464 -2.86 -13.31 -2.34
CA GLU A 464 -4.29 -12.98 -2.39
C GLU A 464 -4.57 -11.69 -3.17
N ASN A 465 -5.80 -11.53 -3.69
CA ASN A 465 -6.29 -10.25 -4.21
C ASN A 465 -7.08 -9.54 -3.09
N VAL A 466 -6.56 -8.42 -2.60
CA VAL A 466 -7.18 -7.69 -1.49
C VAL A 466 -8.27 -6.76 -2.00
N VAL A 467 -9.50 -6.94 -1.51
CA VAL A 467 -10.64 -6.08 -1.85
C VAL A 467 -11.06 -5.26 -0.64
N ILE A 468 -10.49 -4.06 -0.54
CA ILE A 468 -10.89 -3.05 0.43
C ILE A 468 -11.00 -1.68 -0.23
N ASP A 469 -11.80 -0.80 0.37
CA ASP A 469 -12.07 0.53 -0.15
C ASP A 469 -11.10 1.60 0.41
N ARG A 470 -9.81 1.31 0.29
CA ARG A 470 -8.68 2.23 0.55
C ARG A 470 -7.59 1.93 -0.48
N ALA A 471 -6.63 2.83 -0.68
CA ALA A 471 -5.57 2.69 -1.70
C ALA A 471 -6.08 2.47 -3.14
N CYS A 472 -5.17 2.35 -4.10
CA CYS A 472 -5.48 2.11 -5.51
C CYS A 472 -6.27 0.81 -5.78
N ARG A 473 -6.89 0.67 -6.96
CA ARG A 473 -7.95 -0.33 -7.21
C ARG A 473 -7.49 -1.79 -7.22
N THR A 474 -6.48 -2.13 -8.01
CA THR A 474 -5.85 -3.47 -7.96
C THR A 474 -4.95 -3.54 -6.75
N LYS A 475 -4.96 -4.67 -6.03
CA LYS A 475 -4.12 -4.92 -4.87
C LYS A 475 -3.73 -6.38 -4.83
N LEU A 476 -2.55 -6.70 -5.33
CA LEU A 476 -1.99 -8.05 -5.22
C LEU A 476 -1.14 -8.11 -3.96
N ALA A 477 -1.62 -8.84 -2.95
CA ALA A 477 -0.82 -9.16 -1.78
C ALA A 477 0.11 -10.33 -2.11
N CYS A 478 1.40 -10.14 -1.88
CA CYS A 478 2.43 -11.13 -2.10
C CYS A 478 3.24 -11.37 -0.82
N GLU A 479 3.56 -12.63 -0.55
CA GLU A 479 4.39 -13.01 0.59
C GLU A 479 5.87 -12.96 0.22
N VAL A 480 6.70 -12.36 1.06
CA VAL A 480 8.12 -12.12 0.76
C VAL A 480 8.98 -13.29 1.26
N PRO A 481 9.65 -14.06 0.38
CA PRO A 481 10.52 -15.15 0.80
C PRO A 481 11.85 -14.65 1.41
N GLY A 482 12.35 -13.49 0.98
CA GLY A 482 13.61 -12.89 1.44
C GLY A 482 13.54 -12.22 2.82
N ASP A 483 14.48 -11.35 3.14
CA ASP A 483 14.51 -10.58 4.39
C ASP A 483 13.40 -9.50 4.40
N PHE A 484 12.29 -9.84 5.06
CA PHE A 484 11.14 -8.95 5.23
C PHE A 484 11.48 -7.70 6.06
N GLU A 485 12.41 -7.80 7.02
CA GLU A 485 12.82 -6.67 7.86
C GLU A 485 13.57 -5.63 7.04
N LYS A 486 14.48 -6.11 6.18
CA LYS A 486 15.22 -5.29 5.24
C LYS A 486 14.27 -4.54 4.30
N LEU A 487 13.25 -5.22 3.76
CA LEU A 487 12.27 -4.58 2.89
C LEU A 487 11.43 -3.52 3.64
N PHE A 488 10.93 -3.88 4.82
CA PHE A 488 10.05 -3.03 5.61
C PHE A 488 10.74 -1.74 6.10
N LEU A 489 12.00 -1.83 6.53
CA LEU A 489 12.75 -0.70 7.08
C LEU A 489 13.62 0.02 6.04
N GLY A 490 13.87 -0.62 4.89
CA GLY A 490 14.87 -0.23 3.91
C GLY A 490 14.34 0.50 2.69
N TRP A 491 13.03 0.78 2.60
CA TRP A 491 12.43 1.39 1.41
C TRP A 491 13.14 2.69 0.99
N SER A 492 13.42 2.84 -0.31
CA SER A 492 14.22 3.95 -0.84
C SER A 492 13.94 4.21 -2.33
N GLY A 493 14.53 5.25 -2.93
CA GLY A 493 14.42 5.48 -4.38
C GLY A 493 13.05 5.91 -4.87
N GLY A 494 12.24 6.59 -4.04
CA GLY A 494 10.85 6.89 -4.38
C GLY A 494 9.90 5.79 -3.92
N TRP A 495 8.62 5.91 -4.26
CA TRP A 495 7.58 5.03 -3.73
C TRP A 495 7.16 3.92 -4.70
N HIS A 496 7.25 4.13 -6.00
CA HIS A 496 6.87 3.12 -7.00
C HIS A 496 7.92 2.02 -7.17
N ARG A 497 7.42 0.84 -7.56
CA ARG A 497 8.17 -0.21 -8.25
C ARG A 497 7.33 -0.76 -9.38
N VAL A 498 7.93 -1.50 -10.29
CA VAL A 498 7.21 -2.27 -11.30
C VAL A 498 7.19 -3.76 -10.94
N THR A 499 6.00 -4.35 -10.91
CA THR A 499 5.80 -5.77 -10.56
C THR A 499 5.51 -6.61 -11.79
N PHE A 500 6.24 -7.71 -11.95
CA PHE A 500 6.12 -8.67 -13.05
C PHE A 500 5.85 -10.08 -12.52
N TYR A 501 5.16 -10.90 -13.30
CA TYR A 501 5.07 -12.34 -13.06
C TYR A 501 6.33 -13.06 -13.57
N GLY A 502 6.84 -14.00 -12.77
CA GLY A 502 8.04 -14.78 -13.03
C GLY A 502 9.12 -14.61 -11.97
N ASP A 503 9.96 -15.64 -11.80
CA ASP A 503 11.24 -15.50 -11.09
C ASP A 503 12.28 -14.91 -12.04
N LEU A 504 12.59 -13.63 -11.86
CA LEU A 504 13.49 -12.85 -12.70
C LEU A 504 14.79 -12.50 -11.97
N ALA A 505 15.11 -13.14 -10.84
CA ALA A 505 16.30 -12.80 -10.06
C ALA A 505 17.61 -12.96 -10.85
N GLU A 506 17.85 -14.13 -11.43
CA GLU A 506 19.07 -14.37 -12.22
C GLU A 506 19.11 -13.52 -13.51
N PRO A 507 18.03 -13.43 -14.32
CA PRO A 507 18.01 -12.54 -15.48
C PRO A 507 18.27 -11.07 -15.15
N VAL A 508 17.74 -10.55 -14.03
CA VAL A 508 17.96 -9.17 -13.60
C VAL A 508 19.39 -8.98 -13.09
N ARG A 509 19.99 -9.99 -12.45
CA ARG A 509 21.41 -10.00 -12.05
C ARG A 509 22.32 -9.90 -13.28
N ASP A 510 22.06 -10.70 -14.31
CA ASP A 510 22.82 -10.68 -15.56
C ASP A 510 22.65 -9.35 -16.30
N LEU A 511 21.43 -8.81 -16.32
CA LEU A 511 21.13 -7.49 -16.88
C LEU A 511 21.91 -6.38 -16.14
N ALA A 512 21.90 -6.38 -14.81
CA ALA A 512 22.62 -5.41 -14.00
C ALA A 512 24.13 -5.46 -14.29
N GLN A 513 24.71 -6.66 -14.36
CA GLN A 513 26.12 -6.86 -14.70
C GLN A 513 26.44 -6.32 -16.11
N ALA A 514 25.62 -6.63 -17.11
CA ALA A 514 25.83 -6.20 -18.48
C ALA A 514 25.71 -4.67 -18.65
N LEU A 515 24.82 -4.04 -17.89
CA LEU A 515 24.68 -2.57 -17.85
C LEU A 515 25.76 -1.88 -17.00
N GLY A 516 26.47 -2.63 -16.15
CA GLY A 516 27.36 -2.08 -15.13
C GLY A 516 26.60 -1.27 -14.07
N PHE A 517 25.40 -1.72 -13.73
CA PHE A 517 24.54 -1.13 -12.70
C PHE A 517 24.66 -1.91 -11.40
N GLU A 518 24.56 -1.23 -10.26
CA GLU A 518 24.49 -1.86 -8.95
C GLU A 518 23.10 -2.52 -8.78
N LEU A 519 23.07 -3.81 -8.47
CA LEU A 519 21.86 -4.50 -8.04
C LEU A 519 21.73 -4.43 -6.51
N VAL A 520 20.66 -3.80 -6.02
CA VAL A 520 20.32 -3.73 -4.60
C VAL A 520 19.13 -4.63 -4.33
N GLU A 521 19.38 -5.76 -3.69
CA GLU A 521 18.33 -6.65 -3.20
C GLU A 521 17.64 -5.99 -2.00
N GLU A 522 16.33 -5.77 -2.07
CA GLU A 522 15.55 -5.08 -1.04
C GLU A 522 15.05 -6.03 0.06
N ALA A 523 14.92 -7.32 -0.26
CA ALA A 523 14.53 -8.39 0.65
C ALA A 523 15.48 -9.57 0.51
#